data_AF-A0A1C2EB60-F1
#
_entry.id   AF-A0A1C2EB60-F1
#
_cell.length_a   1.000
_cell.length_b   1.000
_cell.length_c   1.000
_cell.angle_alpha   90.00
_cell.angle_beta   90.00
_cell.angle_gamma   90.00
#
_symmetry.space_group_name_H-M   'P 1'
#
loop_
_entity.id
_entity.type
_entity.pdbx_description
1 polymer ?
#
loop_
_entity_poly.entity_id
_entity_poly.type
_entity_poly.pdbx_seq_one_letter_code
_entity_poly.pdbx_strand_id
1 'polypeptide(L)'
;MRAMRISPDHPLLLRIVDDLAERGWSQQNIFLPDTLTRELALECRTRAVQGELAPAAVGRGPAQEVREGIRGDHIQWLEAGQAEPCDRYLDLMESLRQALNRGLFLGLEDYESHFALYPPGAFYLKHVDRFRDDDKRMVSAVVYLNDGWLPEHGGQLRMYLKDGVEYDVQPTGGCLVVFLSGDMPHEVMPSTRERLSLTGWFRRRGNEPFEL
;
A
#
# COMPACT_ATOMS: atom_id res chain seq x y z
N MET A 1 -20.30 -16.42 -3.86
CA MET A 1 -19.11 -15.78 -4.46
C MET A 1 -17.88 -16.36 -3.77
N ARG A 2 -16.81 -16.69 -4.50
CA ARG A 2 -15.64 -17.36 -3.90
C ARG A 2 -14.70 -16.30 -3.32
N ALA A 3 -14.54 -16.32 -2.00
CA ALA A 3 -13.49 -15.60 -1.30
C ALA A 3 -12.13 -15.86 -1.97
N MET A 4 -11.32 -14.82 -2.16
CA MET A 4 -10.01 -14.94 -2.82
C MET A 4 -8.89 -15.26 -1.81
N ARG A 5 -9.21 -16.11 -0.84
CA ARG A 5 -8.26 -16.52 0.19
C ARG A 5 -7.32 -17.57 -0.37
N ILE A 6 -6.03 -17.30 -0.27
CA ILE A 6 -4.98 -18.28 -0.47
C ILE A 6 -4.46 -18.75 0.89
N SER A 7 -3.91 -19.97 0.93
CA SER A 7 -3.33 -20.50 2.16
C SER A 7 -2.26 -19.53 2.69
N PRO A 8 -2.18 -19.24 4.00
CA PRO A 8 -1.06 -18.52 4.60
C PRO A 8 0.29 -19.19 4.32
N ASP A 9 0.28 -20.51 4.05
CA ASP A 9 1.47 -21.30 3.72
C ASP A 9 1.77 -21.32 2.21
N HIS A 10 1.09 -20.46 1.43
CA HIS A 10 1.32 -20.35 -0.01
C HIS A 10 2.75 -19.83 -0.28
N PRO A 11 3.52 -20.43 -1.20
CA PRO A 11 4.94 -20.09 -1.41
C PRO A 11 5.21 -18.60 -1.68
N LEU A 12 4.29 -17.92 -2.38
CA LEU A 12 4.37 -16.47 -2.60
C LEU A 12 4.36 -15.67 -1.29
N LEU A 13 3.49 -16.04 -0.34
CA LEU A 13 3.38 -15.36 0.94
C LEU A 13 4.57 -15.67 1.84
N LEU A 14 5.05 -16.91 1.82
CA LEU A 14 6.25 -17.31 2.55
C LEU A 14 7.50 -16.55 2.04
N ARG A 15 7.63 -16.35 0.74
CA ARG A 15 8.71 -15.51 0.19
C ARG A 15 8.65 -14.07 0.72
N ILE A 16 7.45 -13.47 0.81
CA ILE A 16 7.29 -12.12 1.37
C ILE A 16 7.73 -12.09 2.84
N VAL A 17 7.38 -13.12 3.60
CA VAL A 17 7.79 -13.30 5.00
C VAL A 17 9.31 -13.40 5.12
N ASP A 18 9.94 -14.27 4.34
CA ASP A 18 11.40 -14.47 4.34
C ASP A 18 12.13 -13.18 3.97
N ASP A 19 11.72 -12.53 2.89
CA ASP A 19 12.28 -11.25 2.43
C ASP A 19 12.16 -10.14 3.50
N LEU A 20 11.01 -10.05 4.18
CA LEU A 20 10.83 -9.09 5.27
C LEU A 20 11.75 -9.39 6.45
N ALA A 21 11.94 -10.66 6.81
CA ALA A 21 12.86 -11.05 7.88
C ALA A 21 14.31 -10.71 7.55
N GLU A 22 14.74 -10.97 6.31
CA GLU A 22 16.14 -10.84 5.90
C GLU A 22 16.54 -9.38 5.62
N ARG A 23 15.68 -8.63 4.91
CA ARG A 23 16.02 -7.30 4.39
C ARG A 23 15.02 -6.19 4.73
N GLY A 24 13.91 -6.51 5.39
CA GLY A 24 12.90 -5.53 5.81
C GLY A 24 11.96 -5.07 4.69
N TRP A 25 12.04 -5.66 3.51
CA TRP A 25 11.14 -5.39 2.39
C TRP A 25 11.10 -6.53 1.36
N SER A 26 10.03 -6.57 0.58
CA SER A 26 9.77 -7.55 -0.47
C SER A 26 9.11 -6.86 -1.67
N GLN A 27 9.48 -7.28 -2.88
CA GLN A 27 8.78 -6.93 -4.11
C GLN A 27 8.33 -8.20 -4.84
N GLN A 28 7.05 -8.28 -5.17
CA GLN A 28 6.47 -9.36 -5.96
C GLN A 28 5.82 -8.79 -7.22
N ASN A 29 6.44 -9.00 -8.38
CA ASN A 29 5.99 -8.42 -9.65
C ASN A 29 4.62 -8.94 -10.12
N ILE A 30 4.23 -10.13 -9.65
CA ILE A 30 2.96 -10.78 -9.98
C ILE A 30 2.33 -11.25 -8.66
N PHE A 31 1.64 -10.33 -7.99
CA PHE A 31 0.89 -10.63 -6.77
C PHE A 31 -0.61 -10.70 -7.03
N LEU A 32 -1.17 -9.67 -7.67
CA LEU A 32 -2.57 -9.71 -8.11
C LEU A 32 -2.67 -10.35 -9.50
N PRO A 33 -3.70 -11.19 -9.74
CA PRO A 33 -4.06 -11.57 -11.09
C PRO A 33 -4.41 -10.36 -11.95
N ASP A 34 -4.09 -10.44 -13.24
CA ASP A 34 -4.34 -9.38 -14.21
C ASP A 34 -5.83 -8.94 -14.24
N THR A 35 -6.76 -9.90 -14.14
CA THR A 35 -8.20 -9.61 -14.10
C THR A 35 -8.58 -8.73 -12.91
N LEU A 36 -8.18 -9.12 -11.69
CA LEU A 36 -8.44 -8.35 -10.48
C LEU A 36 -7.75 -6.98 -10.52
N THR A 37 -6.54 -6.92 -11.07
CA THR A 37 -5.79 -5.66 -11.23
C THR A 37 -6.58 -4.67 -12.10
N ARG A 38 -7.12 -5.13 -13.23
CA ARG A 38 -7.94 -4.29 -14.14
C ARG A 38 -9.27 -3.89 -13.50
N GLU A 39 -9.94 -4.80 -12.79
CA GLU A 39 -11.18 -4.52 -12.07
C GLU A 39 -10.97 -3.42 -11.01
N LEU A 40 -9.92 -3.53 -10.20
CA LEU A 40 -9.56 -2.51 -9.20
C LEU A 40 -9.16 -1.17 -9.84
N ALA A 41 -8.44 -1.20 -10.96
CA ALA A 41 -8.08 0.02 -11.69
C ALA A 41 -9.31 0.73 -12.26
N LEU A 42 -10.29 -0.03 -12.75
CA LEU A 42 -11.57 0.52 -13.23
C LEU A 42 -12.40 1.09 -12.08
N GLU A 43 -12.47 0.38 -10.96
CA GLU A 43 -13.16 0.83 -9.75
C GLU A 43 -12.58 2.16 -9.27
N CYS A 44 -11.25 2.24 -9.13
CA CYS A 44 -10.57 3.47 -8.70
C CYS A 44 -10.89 4.67 -9.62
N ARG A 45 -10.85 4.48 -10.94
CA ARG A 45 -11.19 5.53 -11.92
C ARG A 45 -12.66 5.92 -11.86
N THR A 46 -13.56 4.97 -11.67
CA THR A 46 -15.00 5.22 -11.54
C THR A 46 -15.27 6.15 -10.35
N ARG A 47 -14.71 5.81 -9.20
CA ARG A 47 -14.84 6.62 -7.97
C ARG A 47 -14.20 8.00 -8.12
N ALA A 48 -13.09 8.10 -8.86
CA ALA A 48 -12.44 9.38 -9.15
C ALA A 48 -13.35 10.28 -10.01
N VAL A 49 -13.96 9.74 -11.07
CA VAL A 49 -14.91 10.46 -11.93
C VAL A 49 -16.16 10.90 -11.14
N GLN A 50 -16.58 10.11 -10.16
CA GLN A 50 -17.69 10.42 -9.26
C GLN A 50 -17.33 11.44 -8.16
N GLY A 51 -16.07 11.86 -8.06
CA GLY A 51 -15.60 12.82 -7.06
C GLY A 51 -15.47 12.24 -5.65
N GLU A 52 -15.36 10.91 -5.53
CA GLU A 52 -15.30 10.24 -4.23
C GLU A 52 -13.88 10.14 -3.65
N LEU A 53 -12.86 10.45 -4.45
CA LEU A 53 -11.48 10.54 -3.98
C LEU A 53 -11.20 11.96 -3.48
N ALA A 54 -10.84 12.08 -2.20
CA ALA A 54 -10.50 13.35 -1.56
C ALA A 54 -8.98 13.60 -1.61
N PRO A 55 -8.51 14.86 -1.66
CA PRO A 55 -7.09 15.17 -1.53
C PRO A 55 -6.49 14.56 -0.26
N ALA A 56 -5.34 13.89 -0.38
CA ALA A 56 -4.69 13.26 0.75
C ALA A 56 -4.15 14.31 1.74
N ALA A 57 -4.45 14.12 3.03
CA ALA A 57 -3.87 14.91 4.10
C ALA A 57 -2.56 14.29 4.61
N VAL A 58 -1.68 15.14 5.15
CA VAL A 58 -0.46 14.74 5.87
C VAL A 58 -0.65 15.05 7.36
N GLY A 59 -0.12 14.20 8.23
CA GLY A 59 -0.23 14.34 9.69
C GLY A 59 -1.33 13.47 10.30
N ARG A 60 -1.59 13.69 11.60
CA ARG A 60 -2.52 12.88 12.41
C ARG A 60 -3.47 13.78 13.21
N GLY A 61 -4.72 13.35 13.34
CA GLY A 61 -5.72 13.98 14.19
C GLY A 61 -5.89 15.47 13.88
N PRO A 62 -5.90 16.37 14.89
CA PRO A 62 -6.06 17.81 14.68
C PRO A 62 -4.96 18.47 13.83
N ALA A 63 -3.82 17.81 13.64
CA ALA A 63 -2.71 18.31 12.83
C ALA A 63 -2.75 17.81 11.37
N GLN A 64 -3.85 17.17 10.93
CA GLN A 64 -4.03 16.80 9.54
C GLN A 64 -4.24 18.03 8.66
N GLU A 65 -3.43 18.14 7.62
CA GLU A 65 -3.51 19.24 6.66
C GLU A 65 -3.26 18.73 5.25
N VAL A 66 -4.06 19.19 4.29
CA VAL A 66 -3.81 18.96 2.86
C VAL A 66 -2.68 19.89 2.43
N ARG A 67 -1.53 19.30 2.12
CA ARG A 67 -0.32 20.03 1.69
C ARG A 67 0.16 19.47 0.36
N GLU A 68 -0.37 20.00 -0.73
CA GLU A 68 -0.04 19.55 -2.10
C GLU A 68 1.45 19.63 -2.43
N GLY A 69 2.19 20.57 -1.82
CA GLY A 69 3.65 20.66 -1.94
C GLY A 69 4.43 19.53 -1.26
N ILE A 70 3.76 18.66 -0.50
CA ILE A 70 4.33 17.48 0.16
C ILE A 70 3.78 16.19 -0.46
N ARG A 71 2.46 16.12 -0.65
CA ARG A 71 1.73 14.94 -1.13
C ARG A 71 0.58 15.38 -2.02
N GLY A 72 0.52 14.89 -3.26
CA GLY A 72 -0.41 15.36 -4.30
C GLY A 72 -1.42 14.32 -4.82
N ASP A 73 -1.62 13.18 -4.15
CA ASP A 73 -2.62 12.19 -4.53
C ASP A 73 -4.01 12.46 -3.94
N HIS A 74 -5.01 11.88 -4.61
CA HIS A 74 -6.37 11.78 -4.12
C HIS A 74 -6.62 10.36 -3.66
N ILE A 75 -7.27 10.20 -2.51
CA ILE A 75 -7.46 8.91 -1.86
C ILE A 75 -8.92 8.67 -1.49
N GLN A 76 -9.27 7.40 -1.34
CA GLN A 76 -10.50 6.99 -0.71
C GLN A 76 -10.27 5.67 0.02
N TRP A 77 -10.59 5.65 1.31
CA TRP A 77 -10.46 4.47 2.16
C TRP A 77 -11.41 3.36 1.72
N LEU A 78 -10.90 2.14 1.76
CA LEU A 78 -11.69 0.96 1.46
C LEU A 78 -12.41 0.47 2.71
N GLU A 79 -13.66 0.07 2.51
CA GLU A 79 -14.44 -0.68 3.49
C GLU A 79 -14.98 -1.95 2.84
N ALA A 80 -15.07 -3.02 3.64
CA ALA A 80 -15.61 -4.28 3.17
C ALA A 80 -17.09 -4.12 2.76
N GLY A 81 -17.47 -4.76 1.66
CA GLY A 81 -18.82 -4.71 1.10
C GLY A 81 -19.09 -3.54 0.16
N GLN A 82 -18.12 -2.62 -0.05
CA GLN A 82 -18.30 -1.50 -0.99
C GLN A 82 -18.28 -1.95 -2.46
N ALA A 83 -17.38 -2.87 -2.81
CA ALA A 83 -17.25 -3.39 -4.17
C ALA A 83 -16.60 -4.79 -4.17
N GLU A 84 -17.07 -5.67 -5.02
CA GLU A 84 -16.57 -7.06 -5.15
C GLU A 84 -15.05 -7.17 -5.39
N PRO A 85 -14.42 -6.38 -6.28
CA PRO A 85 -12.96 -6.45 -6.44
C PRO A 85 -12.20 -5.96 -5.21
N CYS A 86 -12.74 -4.98 -4.47
CA CYS A 86 -12.16 -4.52 -3.22
C CYS A 86 -12.22 -5.61 -2.15
N ASP A 87 -13.33 -6.33 -2.03
CA ASP A 87 -13.47 -7.45 -1.08
C ASP A 87 -12.48 -8.58 -1.38
N ARG A 88 -12.29 -8.91 -2.66
CA ARG A 88 -11.29 -9.91 -3.08
C ARG A 88 -9.87 -9.47 -2.79
N TYR A 89 -9.55 -8.19 -2.95
CA TYR A 89 -8.28 -7.63 -2.53
C TYR A 89 -8.08 -7.72 -1.01
N LEU A 90 -9.09 -7.34 -0.22
CA LEU A 90 -9.01 -7.39 1.25
C LEU A 90 -8.86 -8.84 1.75
N ASP A 91 -9.49 -9.82 1.11
CA ASP A 91 -9.28 -11.24 1.40
C ASP A 91 -7.82 -11.70 1.17
N LEU A 92 -7.17 -11.22 0.10
CA LEU A 92 -5.75 -11.51 -0.16
C LEU A 92 -4.84 -10.86 0.89
N MET A 93 -5.14 -9.63 1.29
CA MET A 93 -4.38 -8.94 2.33
C MET A 93 -4.57 -9.60 3.69
N GLU A 94 -5.75 -10.16 3.99
CA GLU A 94 -5.98 -10.97 5.17
C GLU A 94 -5.15 -12.26 5.16
N SER A 95 -5.06 -12.96 4.03
CA SER A 95 -4.14 -14.10 3.88
C SER A 95 -2.68 -13.71 4.15
N LEU A 96 -2.23 -12.55 3.63
CA LEU A 96 -0.89 -12.03 3.89
C LEU A 96 -0.69 -11.69 5.37
N ARG A 97 -1.66 -11.04 6.03
CA ARG A 97 -1.61 -10.74 7.48
C ARG A 97 -1.38 -12.01 8.31
N GLN A 98 -2.11 -13.07 7.99
CA GLN A 98 -1.97 -14.36 8.67
C GLN A 98 -0.59 -14.98 8.46
N ALA A 99 -0.06 -14.94 7.23
CA ALA A 99 1.28 -15.43 6.93
C ALA A 99 2.35 -14.64 7.71
N LEU A 100 2.25 -13.31 7.72
CA LEU A 100 3.15 -12.42 8.47
C LEU A 100 3.12 -12.71 9.96
N ASN A 101 1.93 -12.90 10.55
CA ASN A 101 1.80 -13.22 11.97
C ASN A 101 2.39 -14.60 12.33
N ARG A 102 2.22 -15.60 11.47
CA ARG A 102 2.78 -16.93 11.69
C ARG A 102 4.30 -16.95 11.56
N GLY A 103 4.84 -16.26 10.56
CA GLY A 103 6.27 -16.30 10.25
C GLY A 103 7.12 -15.34 11.08
N LEU A 104 6.58 -14.16 11.40
CA LEU A 104 7.34 -13.06 12.01
C LEU A 104 6.84 -12.67 13.40
N PHE A 105 5.74 -13.27 13.88
CA PHE A 105 5.14 -12.99 15.20
C PHE A 105 4.85 -11.49 15.46
N LEU A 106 4.47 -10.74 14.42
CA LEU A 106 4.30 -9.28 14.48
C LEU A 106 3.05 -8.82 15.24
N GLY A 107 2.12 -9.70 15.58
CA GLY A 107 0.90 -9.36 16.31
C GLY A 107 -0.02 -8.38 15.57
N LEU A 108 -0.07 -8.47 14.24
CA LEU A 108 -0.91 -7.64 13.37
C LEU A 108 -2.38 -7.97 13.64
N GLU A 109 -3.15 -7.00 14.10
CA GLU A 109 -4.57 -7.14 14.45
C GLU A 109 -5.47 -6.86 13.24
N ASP A 110 -5.21 -5.78 12.51
CA ASP A 110 -6.04 -5.36 11.38
C ASP A 110 -5.22 -4.84 10.19
N TYR A 111 -5.94 -4.48 9.12
CA TYR A 111 -5.42 -3.91 7.90
C TYR A 111 -6.31 -2.77 7.44
N GLU A 112 -5.75 -1.57 7.27
CA GLU A 112 -6.43 -0.42 6.69
C GLU A 112 -5.80 -0.12 5.32
N SER A 113 -6.60 0.25 4.32
CA SER A 113 -6.10 0.59 2.99
C SER A 113 -7.00 1.55 2.24
N HIS A 114 -6.45 2.20 1.24
CA HIS A 114 -7.16 3.16 0.40
C HIS A 114 -6.69 3.06 -1.05
N PHE A 115 -7.57 3.43 -1.99
CA PHE A 115 -7.12 3.83 -3.32
C PHE A 115 -6.27 5.08 -3.23
N ALA A 116 -5.29 5.22 -4.11
CA ALA A 116 -4.50 6.43 -4.32
C ALA A 116 -4.33 6.69 -5.81
N LEU A 117 -4.75 7.87 -6.25
CA LEU A 117 -4.61 8.38 -7.62
C LEU A 117 -3.73 9.62 -7.59
N TYR A 118 -2.57 9.53 -8.24
CA TYR A 118 -1.67 10.64 -8.49
C TYR A 118 -1.94 11.17 -9.91
N PRO A 119 -2.42 12.42 -10.06
CA PRO A 119 -2.47 13.08 -11.36
C PRO A 119 -1.05 13.26 -11.95
N PRO A 120 -0.91 13.50 -13.27
CA PRO A 120 0.39 13.79 -13.87
C PRO A 120 1.12 14.93 -13.14
N GLY A 121 2.39 14.73 -12.83
CA GLY A 121 3.24 15.67 -12.10
C GLY A 121 3.11 15.62 -10.57
N ALA A 122 2.07 14.97 -10.02
CA ALA A 122 1.93 14.79 -8.59
C ALA A 122 3.00 13.83 -8.03
N PHE A 123 3.37 14.05 -6.77
CA PHE A 123 4.43 13.32 -6.08
C PHE A 123 4.09 13.17 -4.59
N TYR A 124 4.93 12.41 -3.89
CA TYR A 124 4.95 12.39 -2.43
C TYR A 124 6.40 12.42 -1.99
N LEU A 125 6.81 13.51 -1.33
CA LEU A 125 8.16 13.67 -0.80
C LEU A 125 8.56 12.54 0.15
N LYS A 126 9.89 12.36 0.28
CA LYS A 126 10.50 11.40 1.19
C LYS A 126 9.92 11.44 2.60
N HIS A 127 9.40 10.29 3.03
CA HIS A 127 8.79 10.11 4.35
C HIS A 127 8.98 8.68 4.86
N VAL A 128 8.52 8.45 6.09
CA VAL A 128 8.41 7.13 6.73
C VAL A 128 6.94 6.98 7.15
N ASP A 129 6.36 5.80 6.93
CA ASP A 129 4.92 5.57 7.13
C ASP A 129 4.50 5.51 8.59
N ARG A 130 5.39 5.06 9.47
CA ARG A 130 5.16 5.09 10.90
C ARG A 130 5.33 6.52 11.42
N PHE A 131 4.29 7.05 12.06
CA PHE A 131 4.37 8.33 12.75
C PHE A 131 5.29 8.22 13.98
N ARG A 132 5.93 9.32 14.37
CA ARG A 132 6.84 9.34 15.53
C ARG A 132 6.14 9.01 16.85
N ASP A 133 4.85 9.27 16.94
CA ASP A 133 3.99 9.15 18.12
C ASP A 133 2.97 7.99 18.03
N ASP A 134 2.99 7.21 16.93
CA ASP A 134 2.10 6.08 16.72
C ASP A 134 2.86 4.90 16.10
N ASP A 135 3.04 3.86 16.91
CA ASP A 135 3.75 2.66 16.54
C ASP A 135 2.82 1.52 16.09
N LYS A 136 1.54 1.83 15.81
CA LYS A 136 0.55 0.84 15.36
C LYS A 136 0.90 0.29 13.98
N ARG A 137 1.35 1.13 13.03
CA ARG A 137 1.70 0.71 11.67
C ARG A 137 3.03 -0.05 11.67
N MET A 138 2.95 -1.35 11.39
CA MET A 138 4.09 -2.26 11.43
C MET A 138 4.61 -2.59 10.03
N VAL A 139 3.71 -2.90 9.11
CA VAL A 139 4.05 -3.30 7.74
C VAL A 139 3.20 -2.51 6.75
N SER A 140 3.85 -1.87 5.79
CA SER A 140 3.21 -1.16 4.69
C SER A 140 3.12 -2.07 3.47
N ALA A 141 2.03 -1.95 2.72
CA ALA A 141 1.82 -2.67 1.47
C ALA A 141 1.31 -1.72 0.40
N VAL A 142 1.96 -1.73 -0.77
CA VAL A 142 1.58 -0.94 -1.94
C VAL A 142 1.38 -1.88 -3.12
N VAL A 143 0.18 -1.89 -3.69
CA VAL A 143 -0.15 -2.65 -4.89
C VAL A 143 -0.44 -1.68 -6.04
N TYR A 144 0.20 -1.90 -7.19
CA TYR A 144 0.03 -1.04 -8.34
C TYR A 144 -1.01 -1.55 -9.32
N LEU A 145 -1.69 -0.63 -10.00
CA LEU A 145 -2.86 -0.92 -10.85
C LEU A 145 -2.67 -0.40 -12.29
N ASN A 146 -1.45 -0.07 -12.69
CA ASN A 146 -1.18 0.65 -13.94
C ASN A 146 -0.78 -0.29 -15.07
N ASP A 147 -1.62 -0.35 -16.10
CA ASP A 147 -1.36 -1.14 -17.29
C ASP A 147 -0.34 -0.44 -18.22
N GLY A 148 0.53 -1.24 -18.84
CA GLY A 148 1.52 -0.76 -19.80
C GLY A 148 2.47 0.32 -19.27
N TRP A 149 2.92 0.22 -18.02
CA TRP A 149 3.87 1.19 -17.46
C TRP A 149 5.27 1.00 -18.04
N LEU A 150 5.89 2.09 -18.49
CA LEU A 150 7.22 2.14 -19.08
C LEU A 150 8.11 3.06 -18.24
N PRO A 151 9.44 2.85 -18.21
CA PRO A 151 10.36 3.66 -17.42
C PRO A 151 10.26 5.17 -17.68
N GLU A 152 10.02 5.58 -18.93
CA GLU A 152 9.86 6.98 -19.33
C GLU A 152 8.62 7.67 -18.74
N HIS A 153 7.66 6.92 -18.19
CA HIS A 153 6.51 7.50 -17.51
C HIS A 153 6.84 8.03 -16.10
N GLY A 154 8.02 7.71 -15.55
CA GLY A 154 8.39 8.07 -14.17
C GLY A 154 7.49 7.37 -13.15
N GLY A 155 7.14 8.06 -12.06
CA GLY A 155 6.15 7.55 -11.08
C GLY A 155 6.65 6.44 -10.16
N GLN A 156 7.94 6.15 -10.16
CA GLN A 156 8.48 5.07 -9.33
C GLN A 156 8.29 5.35 -7.84
N LEU A 157 8.11 4.29 -7.06
CA LEU A 157 8.39 4.34 -5.64
C LEU A 157 9.90 4.21 -5.47
N ARG A 158 10.53 5.24 -4.92
CA ARG A 158 11.94 5.20 -4.56
C ARG A 158 12.09 4.84 -3.09
N MET A 159 12.73 3.72 -2.82
CA MET A 159 13.04 3.25 -1.48
C MET A 159 14.50 3.56 -1.16
N TYR A 160 14.75 4.06 0.06
CA TYR A 160 16.09 4.35 0.55
C TYR A 160 16.52 3.23 1.49
N LEU A 161 17.26 2.27 0.94
CA LEU A 161 17.74 1.10 1.65
C LEU A 161 18.96 1.47 2.53
N LYS A 162 19.47 0.47 3.26
CA LYS A 162 20.70 0.61 4.05
C LYS A 162 21.88 1.05 3.18
N ASP A 163 22.85 1.69 3.81
CA ASP A 163 24.09 2.16 3.17
C ASP A 163 23.89 3.17 2.02
N GLY A 164 22.73 3.85 2.00
CA GLY A 164 22.42 4.89 1.02
C GLY A 164 22.02 4.37 -0.35
N VAL A 165 21.72 3.07 -0.48
CA VAL A 165 21.27 2.48 -1.75
C VAL A 165 19.84 2.94 -2.06
N GLU A 166 19.65 3.56 -3.22
CA GLU A 166 18.33 3.85 -3.78
C GLU A 166 17.84 2.65 -4.60
N TYR A 167 16.59 2.26 -4.38
CA TYR A 167 15.93 1.20 -5.12
C TYR A 167 14.59 1.68 -5.67
N ASP A 168 14.47 1.71 -6.98
CA ASP A 168 13.28 2.21 -7.68
C ASP A 168 12.37 1.05 -8.09
N VAL A 169 11.11 1.11 -7.66
CA VAL A 169 10.05 0.19 -8.09
C VAL A 169 9.12 0.89 -9.07
N GLN A 170 9.03 0.33 -10.28
CA GLN A 170 8.07 0.77 -11.29
C GLN A 170 6.64 0.42 -10.85
N PRO A 171 5.66 1.34 -10.99
CA PRO A 171 4.29 1.12 -10.53
C PRO A 171 3.49 0.25 -11.51
N THR A 172 4.04 -0.90 -11.92
CA THR A 172 3.42 -1.80 -12.91
C THR A 172 2.27 -2.60 -12.31
N GLY A 173 1.14 -2.67 -13.02
CA GLY A 173 -0.07 -3.38 -12.61
C GLY A 173 0.21 -4.80 -12.09
N GLY A 174 -0.33 -5.12 -10.91
CA GLY A 174 -0.22 -6.42 -10.26
C GLY A 174 1.03 -6.58 -9.39
N CYS A 175 1.98 -5.64 -9.44
CA CYS A 175 3.14 -5.63 -8.57
C CYS A 175 2.76 -5.18 -7.15
N LEU A 176 3.23 -5.94 -6.15
CA LEU A 176 3.15 -5.64 -4.73
C LEU A 176 4.53 -5.29 -4.20
N VAL A 177 4.62 -4.22 -3.41
CA VAL A 177 5.77 -3.92 -2.55
C VAL A 177 5.30 -3.96 -1.10
N VAL A 178 6.08 -4.63 -0.26
CA VAL A 178 5.84 -4.72 1.19
C VAL A 178 7.10 -4.30 1.92
N PHE A 179 6.99 -3.50 2.98
CA PHE A 179 8.15 -3.08 3.78
C PHE A 179 7.77 -2.76 5.22
N LEU A 180 8.75 -2.81 6.12
CA LEU A 180 8.58 -2.40 7.51
C LEU A 180 8.32 -0.89 7.59
N SER A 181 7.15 -0.50 8.11
CA SER A 181 6.67 0.89 8.07
C SER A 181 7.54 1.88 8.85
N GLY A 182 8.29 1.41 9.84
CA GLY A 182 9.14 2.25 10.70
C GLY A 182 10.55 2.50 10.17
N ASP A 183 11.03 1.67 9.25
CA ASP A 183 12.46 1.59 8.92
C ASP A 183 12.76 1.84 7.44
N MET A 184 11.72 2.14 6.64
CA MET A 184 11.84 2.28 5.20
C MET A 184 11.47 3.69 4.73
N PRO A 185 12.42 4.64 4.71
CA PRO A 185 12.20 5.92 4.07
C PRO A 185 11.97 5.72 2.57
N HIS A 186 10.94 6.38 2.04
CA HIS A 186 10.58 6.24 0.64
C HIS A 186 9.87 7.50 0.13
N GLU A 187 9.85 7.67 -1.19
CA GLU A 187 9.14 8.75 -1.88
C GLU A 187 8.49 8.26 -3.17
N VAL A 188 7.48 8.99 -3.64
CA VAL A 188 6.84 8.75 -4.93
C VAL A 188 7.32 9.82 -5.90
N MET A 189 8.04 9.40 -6.92
CA MET A 189 8.55 10.30 -7.95
C MET A 189 7.39 10.80 -8.83
N PRO A 190 7.50 11.99 -9.43
CA PRO A 190 6.50 12.49 -10.38
C PRO A 190 6.33 11.54 -11.57
N SER A 191 5.09 11.42 -12.07
CA SER A 191 4.77 10.68 -13.29
C SER A 191 4.23 11.59 -14.40
N THR A 192 4.38 11.18 -15.65
CA THR A 192 3.83 11.92 -16.81
C THR A 192 2.37 11.58 -17.13
N ARG A 193 1.82 10.58 -16.44
CA ARG A 193 0.44 10.10 -16.58
C ARG A 193 -0.14 9.73 -15.21
N GLU A 194 -1.45 9.50 -15.16
CA GLU A 194 -2.13 9.05 -13.95
C GLU A 194 -1.50 7.77 -13.40
N ARG A 195 -1.21 7.77 -12.09
CA ARG A 195 -0.64 6.64 -11.36
C ARG A 195 -1.59 6.19 -10.26
N LEU A 196 -2.05 4.96 -10.37
CA LEU A 196 -3.01 4.29 -9.49
C LEU A 196 -2.32 3.26 -8.62
N SER A 197 -2.72 3.21 -7.34
CA SER A 197 -2.30 2.17 -6.41
C SER A 197 -3.34 1.94 -5.33
N LEU A 198 -3.25 0.78 -4.67
CA LEU A 198 -3.80 0.54 -3.36
C LEU A 198 -2.67 0.61 -2.36
N THR A 199 -2.79 1.50 -1.37
CA THR A 199 -1.81 1.64 -0.29
C THR A 199 -2.50 1.28 1.02
N GLY A 200 -1.82 0.50 1.87
CA GLY A 200 -2.36 0.14 3.16
C GLY A 200 -1.30 -0.29 4.16
N TRP A 201 -1.75 -0.44 5.40
CA TRP A 201 -0.91 -0.72 6.55
C TRP A 201 -1.53 -1.82 7.41
N PHE A 202 -0.71 -2.82 7.72
CA PHE A 202 -1.02 -3.79 8.76
C PHE A 202 -0.66 -3.19 10.11
N ARG A 203 -1.63 -3.18 11.03
CA ARG A 203 -1.47 -2.53 12.33
C ARG A 203 -1.52 -3.53 13.46
N ARG A 204 -0.77 -3.26 14.51
CA ARG A 204 -0.89 -3.95 15.79
C ARG A 204 -1.94 -3.27 16.67
N ARG A 205 -2.36 -3.95 17.74
CA ARG A 205 -3.22 -3.34 18.76
C ARG A 205 -2.54 -2.10 19.37
N GLY A 206 -3.27 -0.99 19.45
CA GLY A 206 -2.82 0.19 20.18
C GLY A 206 -2.70 -0.05 21.68
N ASN A 207 -1.82 0.69 22.36
CA ASN A 207 -1.71 0.71 23.82
C ASN A 207 -2.79 1.58 24.51
N GLU A 208 -3.97 1.74 23.90
CA GLU A 208 -5.04 2.51 24.55
C GLU A 208 -5.57 1.70 25.75
N PRO A 209 -5.59 2.29 26.97
CA PRO A 209 -6.15 1.62 28.13
C PRO A 209 -7.63 1.31 27.85
N PHE A 210 -8.10 0.15 28.30
CA PHE A 210 -9.53 -0.11 28.38
C PHE A 210 -10.17 0.99 29.26
N GLU A 211 -11.05 1.81 28.70
CA GLU A 211 -12.05 2.49 29.52
C GLU A 211 -13.07 1.41 29.93
N LEU A 212 -12.98 0.99 31.19
CA LEU A 212 -13.94 0.11 31.87
C LEU A 212 -15.20 0.89 32.27
#